data_AF-A0A7J2QYB8-F1
#
_entry.id   AF-A0A7J2QYB8-F1
#
_cell.length_a   1.000
_cell.length_b   1.000
_cell.length_c   1.000
_cell.angle_alpha   90.00
_cell.angle_beta   90.00
_cell.angle_gamma   90.00
#
_symmetry.space_group_name_H-M   'P 1'
#
loop_
_entity.id
_entity.type
_entity.pdbx_description
1 polymer ?
#
loop_
_entity_poly.entity_id
_entity_poly.type
_entity_poly.pdbx_seq_one_letter_code
_entity_poly.pdbx_strand_id
1 'polypeptide(L)'
;MNNFKILRPFTGTGAVFFPVGLPPKGTCEFASNNCLKHCYTVEDSYFEEETKINNKELYKIYNYFMQSPISQIRDEIVKELDGLQTSILHWFGMGDCQTKDVNRISKIIKAIPDSIVQMGFTRNVKLWEQYKNIFALTIEDIEKAKNKEGLFSIPNYVEGVSVMYSSKYTVRGGYCGSLTCRDFVDSKLEHFVNCKVCYKLKTGCFDKRPISATKVSTK
;
A
#
# COMPACT_ATOMS: atom_id res chain seq x y z
N MET A 1 31.27 -5.56 2.92
CA MET A 1 30.09 -5.11 3.70
C MET A 1 28.87 -5.79 3.10
N ASN A 2 28.07 -6.52 3.89
CA ASN A 2 26.83 -7.10 3.38
C ASN A 2 25.92 -5.98 2.89
N ASN A 3 25.48 -6.08 1.63
CA ASN A 3 24.65 -5.10 0.95
C ASN A 3 23.21 -5.18 1.50
N PHE A 4 23.00 -4.66 2.71
CA PHE A 4 21.70 -4.64 3.37
C PHE A 4 20.81 -3.63 2.66
N LYS A 5 19.70 -4.11 2.10
CA LYS A 5 18.71 -3.31 1.38
C LYS A 5 17.45 -3.15 2.23
N ILE A 6 16.99 -1.93 2.41
CA ILE A 6 15.77 -1.59 3.18
C ILE A 6 14.51 -1.56 2.32
N LEU A 7 14.66 -1.44 1.00
CA LEU A 7 13.60 -1.59 0.02
C LEU A 7 13.74 -2.92 -0.73
N ARG A 8 12.62 -3.35 -1.31
CA ARG A 8 12.59 -4.46 -2.26
C ARG A 8 11.83 -4.07 -3.52
N PRO A 9 12.21 -4.62 -4.68
CA PRO A 9 11.38 -4.54 -5.87
C PRO A 9 9.95 -4.99 -5.56
N PHE A 10 8.99 -4.24 -6.06
CA PHE A 10 7.57 -4.58 -5.91
C PHE A 10 6.81 -4.02 -7.11
N THR A 11 6.41 -4.86 -8.06
CA THR A 11 5.64 -4.45 -9.26
C THR A 11 6.34 -3.35 -10.10
N GLY A 12 7.68 -3.40 -10.17
CA GLY A 12 8.48 -2.37 -10.85
C GLY A 12 8.61 -1.05 -10.07
N THR A 13 8.39 -1.09 -8.75
CA THR A 13 8.62 0.02 -7.79
C THR A 13 9.50 -0.44 -6.63
N GLY A 14 9.79 0.44 -5.65
CA GLY A 14 10.44 0.05 -4.40
C GLY A 14 9.46 0.05 -3.23
N ALA A 15 9.45 -1.01 -2.42
CA ALA A 15 8.56 -1.14 -1.27
C ALA A 15 9.30 -1.43 0.04
N VAL A 16 8.75 -0.92 1.15
CA VAL A 16 9.17 -1.26 2.52
C VAL A 16 8.39 -2.47 3.00
N PHE A 17 9.09 -3.50 3.47
CA PHE A 17 8.48 -4.72 3.99
C PHE A 17 8.79 -4.89 5.48
N PHE A 18 7.75 -4.91 6.31
CA PHE A 18 7.84 -5.15 7.76
C PHE A 18 7.28 -6.54 8.10
N PRO A 19 7.68 -7.17 9.22
CA PRO A 19 7.24 -8.52 9.54
C PRO A 19 5.72 -8.59 9.78
N VAL A 20 5.04 -9.50 9.08
CA VAL A 20 3.60 -9.76 9.24
C VAL A 20 3.33 -10.46 10.58
N GLY A 21 2.24 -10.10 11.26
CA GLY A 21 1.80 -10.80 12.47
C GLY A 21 1.44 -9.89 13.63
N LEU A 22 0.87 -10.52 14.67
CA LEU A 22 0.64 -9.88 15.96
C LEU A 22 1.96 -9.73 16.74
N PRO A 23 2.13 -8.66 17.54
CA PRO A 23 3.23 -8.54 18.47
C PRO A 23 3.31 -9.75 19.42
N PRO A 24 4.53 -10.20 19.82
CA PRO A 24 5.84 -9.67 19.47
C PRO A 24 6.41 -10.20 18.14
N LYS A 25 5.63 -11.01 17.40
CA LYS A 25 6.09 -11.77 16.23
C LYS A 25 5.87 -11.05 14.89
N GLY A 26 5.29 -9.86 14.90
CA GLY A 26 5.10 -9.01 13.73
C GLY A 26 4.67 -7.59 14.12
N THR A 27 4.41 -6.76 13.11
CA THR A 27 4.12 -5.33 13.26
C THR A 27 2.71 -4.94 12.83
N CYS A 28 1.91 -5.92 12.39
CA CYS A 28 0.51 -5.73 12.06
C CYS A 28 -0.36 -6.13 13.26
N GLU A 29 -0.36 -5.29 14.30
CA GLU A 29 -1.20 -5.49 15.51
C GLU A 29 -2.71 -5.56 15.19
N PHE A 30 -3.09 -5.11 13.99
CA PHE A 30 -4.45 -5.10 13.47
C PHE A 30 -4.73 -6.26 12.49
N ALA A 31 -3.82 -7.24 12.38
CA ALA A 31 -4.02 -8.39 11.52
C ALA A 31 -5.18 -9.26 12.03
N SER A 32 -6.16 -9.50 11.16
CA SER A 32 -7.21 -10.50 11.40
C SER A 32 -6.66 -11.92 11.18
N ASN A 33 -7.33 -12.93 11.74
CA ASN A 33 -6.95 -14.33 11.48
C ASN A 33 -7.00 -14.66 9.98
N ASN A 34 -7.98 -14.12 9.26
CA ASN A 34 -8.09 -14.29 7.80
C ASN A 34 -6.90 -13.64 7.08
N CYS A 35 -6.49 -12.44 7.50
CA CYS A 35 -5.31 -11.77 6.97
C CYS A 35 -4.04 -12.59 7.17
N LEU A 36 -3.86 -13.22 8.34
CA LEU A 36 -2.67 -14.04 8.62
C LEU A 36 -2.66 -15.33 7.80
N LYS A 37 -3.82 -15.98 7.69
CA LYS A 37 -3.97 -17.22 6.92
C LYS A 37 -3.72 -16.98 5.43
N HIS A 38 -4.35 -15.98 4.84
CA HIS A 38 -4.28 -15.73 3.40
C HIS A 38 -3.21 -14.68 3.02
N CYS A 39 -2.21 -14.50 3.88
CA CYS A 39 -1.12 -13.59 3.57
C CYS A 39 -0.24 -14.22 2.48
N TYR A 40 -0.25 -13.66 1.27
CA TYR A 40 0.50 -14.18 0.13
C TYR A 40 2.01 -14.32 0.38
N THR A 41 2.56 -13.55 1.34
CA THR A 41 3.98 -13.63 1.73
C THR A 41 4.30 -14.80 2.66
N VAL A 42 3.28 -15.44 3.24
CA VAL A 42 3.42 -16.59 4.16
C VAL A 42 3.20 -17.91 3.43
N GLU A 43 2.32 -17.95 2.41
CA GLU A 43 1.85 -19.22 1.85
C GLU A 43 2.29 -19.52 0.41
N ASP A 44 2.71 -18.55 -0.41
CA ASP A 44 2.85 -18.82 -1.85
C ASP A 44 4.27 -18.83 -2.40
N SER A 45 4.60 -19.95 -3.06
CA SER A 45 5.83 -20.14 -3.84
C SER A 45 5.78 -19.47 -5.22
N TYR A 46 4.58 -19.07 -5.67
CA TYR A 46 4.29 -18.51 -7.00
C TYR A 46 4.60 -17.03 -7.16
N PHE A 47 4.66 -16.26 -6.07
CA PHE A 47 5.10 -14.87 -6.15
C PHE A 47 6.63 -14.86 -6.23
N GLU A 48 7.15 -14.21 -7.28
CA GLU A 48 8.57 -14.19 -7.65
C GLU A 48 9.50 -13.84 -6.47
N GLU A 49 10.79 -14.14 -6.64
CA GLU A 49 11.90 -13.89 -5.70
C GLU A 49 11.88 -12.49 -5.03
N GLU A 50 11.25 -11.51 -5.68
CA GLU A 50 11.12 -10.11 -5.21
C GLU A 50 10.44 -9.97 -3.83
N THR A 51 9.54 -10.88 -3.45
CA THR A 51 8.76 -10.78 -2.20
C THR A 51 9.11 -11.82 -1.13
N LYS A 52 9.96 -12.81 -1.45
CA LYS A 52 10.42 -13.85 -0.51
C LYS A 52 11.53 -13.32 0.39
N ILE A 53 11.17 -12.40 1.29
CA ILE A 53 12.08 -11.86 2.30
C ILE A 53 11.96 -12.71 3.56
N ASN A 54 13.07 -13.28 4.02
CA ASN A 54 13.03 -14.07 5.25
C ASN A 54 12.74 -13.19 6.47
N ASN A 55 12.12 -13.78 7.51
CA ASN A 55 11.74 -13.05 8.73
C ASN A 55 12.92 -12.31 9.38
N LYS A 56 14.10 -12.93 9.44
CA LYS A 56 15.29 -12.29 10.05
C LYS A 56 15.65 -10.99 9.34
N GLU A 57 15.47 -10.91 8.04
CA GLU A 57 15.68 -9.71 7.26
C GLU A 57 14.57 -8.68 7.43
N LEU A 58 13.30 -9.10 7.43
CA LEU A 58 12.17 -8.21 7.75
C LEU A 58 12.35 -7.51 9.11
N TYR A 59 12.82 -8.24 10.13
CA TYR A 59 13.15 -7.66 11.43
C TYR A 59 14.32 -6.69 11.38
N LYS A 60 15.34 -6.95 10.56
CA LYS A 60 16.45 -5.99 10.38
C LYS A 60 15.94 -4.70 9.73
N ILE A 61 15.08 -4.80 8.71
CA ILE A 61 14.45 -3.64 8.06
C ILE A 61 13.65 -2.86 9.09
N TYR A 62 12.74 -3.51 9.83
CA TYR A 62 11.96 -2.86 10.87
C TYR A 62 12.85 -2.17 11.92
N ASN A 63 13.85 -2.87 12.47
CA ASN A 63 14.76 -2.29 13.46
C ASN A 63 15.54 -1.10 12.93
N TYR A 64 16.00 -1.16 11.67
CA TYR A 64 16.66 -0.03 11.01
C TYR A 64 15.74 1.19 10.96
N PHE A 65 14.48 1.02 10.55
CA PHE A 65 13.51 2.12 10.52
C PHE A 65 13.24 2.72 11.91
N MET A 66 13.27 1.89 12.96
CA MET A 66 12.99 2.32 14.33
C MET A 66 14.19 3.01 15.00
N GLN A 67 15.41 2.53 14.73
CA GLN A 67 16.60 2.90 15.51
C GLN A 67 17.51 3.91 14.79
N SER A 68 17.59 3.86 13.46
CA SER A 68 18.47 4.76 12.70
C SER A 68 17.99 6.22 12.77
N PRO A 69 18.84 7.23 12.54
CA PRO A 69 18.40 8.61 12.36
C PRO A 69 17.44 8.81 11.17
N ILE A 70 16.54 9.79 11.27
CA ILE A 70 15.57 10.11 10.20
C ILE A 70 16.26 10.43 8.86
N SER A 71 17.30 11.26 8.91
CA SER A 71 18.07 11.66 7.72
C SER A 71 18.71 10.46 7.03
N GLN A 72 19.29 9.55 7.80
CA GLN A 72 19.91 8.34 7.27
C GLN A 72 18.89 7.44 6.56
N ILE A 73 17.70 7.24 7.16
CA ILE A 73 16.64 6.43 6.53
C ILE A 73 16.17 7.09 5.23
N ARG A 74 15.96 8.41 5.23
CA ARG A 74 15.61 9.16 4.02
C ARG A 74 16.65 8.95 2.93
N ASP A 75 17.93 9.13 3.24
CA ASP A 75 19.02 9.04 2.26
C ASP A 75 19.12 7.64 1.65
N GLU A 76 18.96 6.60 2.46
CA GLU A 76 18.96 5.23 1.97
C GLU A 76 17.73 4.92 1.12
N ILE A 77 16.53 5.42 1.48
CA ILE A 77 15.33 5.29 0.66
C ILE A 77 15.54 5.93 -0.72
N VAL A 78 16.04 7.17 -0.76
CA VAL A 78 16.27 7.89 -2.03
C VAL A 78 17.28 7.11 -2.89
N LYS A 79 18.41 6.71 -2.30
CA LYS A 79 19.45 5.95 -2.98
C LYS A 79 18.96 4.61 -3.54
N GLU A 80 18.17 3.86 -2.76
CA GLU A 80 17.64 2.57 -3.22
C GLU A 80 16.58 2.73 -4.30
N LEU A 81 15.73 3.77 -4.23
CA LEU A 81 14.77 4.11 -5.27
C LEU A 81 15.45 4.51 -6.59
N ASP A 82 16.53 5.29 -6.52
CA ASP A 82 17.35 5.65 -7.68
C ASP A 82 17.97 4.40 -8.32
N GLY A 83 18.51 3.49 -7.49
CA GLY A 83 19.03 2.20 -7.96
C GLY A 83 17.98 1.31 -8.61
N LEU A 84 16.72 1.41 -8.18
CA LEU A 84 15.56 0.74 -8.78
C LEU A 84 14.96 1.52 -9.96
N GLN A 85 15.53 2.69 -10.32
CA GLN A 85 15.06 3.57 -11.40
C GLN A 85 13.56 3.91 -11.28
N THR A 86 13.11 4.21 -10.06
CA THR A 86 11.71 4.51 -9.77
C THR A 86 11.58 5.60 -8.72
N SER A 87 10.72 6.60 -8.97
CA SER A 87 10.37 7.61 -7.97
C SER A 87 9.19 7.20 -7.08
N ILE A 88 8.78 5.93 -7.12
CA ILE A 88 7.61 5.43 -6.39
C ILE A 88 8.04 4.57 -5.21
N LEU A 89 7.64 5.02 -4.02
CA LEU A 89 7.80 4.32 -2.75
C LEU A 89 6.47 3.72 -2.30
N HIS A 90 6.44 2.40 -2.15
CA HIS A 90 5.33 1.68 -1.54
C HIS A 90 5.59 1.44 -0.05
N TRP A 91 4.74 2.02 0.79
CA TRP A 91 4.72 1.76 2.22
C TRP A 91 3.98 0.45 2.51
N PHE A 92 4.60 -0.39 3.33
CA PHE A 92 4.06 -1.64 3.84
C PHE A 92 3.65 -2.62 2.73
N GLY A 93 4.63 -3.00 1.90
CA GLY A 93 4.47 -4.12 0.96
C GLY A 93 4.15 -5.44 1.66
N MET A 94 4.47 -5.55 2.96
CA MET A 94 3.87 -6.52 3.88
C MET A 94 3.96 -5.97 5.31
N GLY A 95 3.11 -6.50 6.19
CA GLY A 95 3.01 -6.04 7.57
C GLY A 95 2.37 -4.66 7.65
N ASP A 96 2.58 -3.98 8.78
CA ASP A 96 2.19 -2.57 9.00
C ASP A 96 3.13 -1.98 10.06
N CYS A 97 2.97 -0.72 10.48
CA CYS A 97 3.61 -0.23 11.70
C CYS A 97 2.70 -0.40 12.93
N GLN A 98 3.32 -0.61 14.10
CA GLN A 98 2.59 -0.68 15.37
C GLN A 98 2.11 0.71 15.79
N THR A 99 1.05 0.79 16.61
CA THR A 99 0.51 2.08 17.09
C THR A 99 1.57 2.93 17.79
N LYS A 100 2.47 2.29 18.54
CA LYS A 100 3.55 2.96 19.26
C LYS A 100 4.57 3.64 18.31
N ASP A 101 4.70 3.14 17.07
CA ASP A 101 5.70 3.59 16.10
C ASP A 101 5.15 4.66 15.14
N VAL A 102 3.85 4.96 15.17
CA VAL A 102 3.19 5.92 14.26
C VAL A 102 3.92 7.25 14.22
N ASN A 103 4.33 7.78 15.38
CA ASN A 103 5.06 9.05 15.45
C ASN A 103 6.43 8.98 14.76
N ARG A 104 7.11 7.83 14.87
CA ARG A 104 8.42 7.60 14.28
C ARG A 104 8.31 7.47 12.77
N ILE A 105 7.35 6.69 12.28
CA ILE A 105 7.06 6.52 10.85
C ILE A 105 6.59 7.82 10.21
N SER A 106 5.74 8.59 10.90
CA SER A 106 5.28 9.91 10.49
C SER A 106 6.43 10.87 10.17
N LYS A 107 7.45 10.91 11.02
CA LYS A 107 8.63 11.74 10.79
C LYS A 107 9.43 11.30 9.57
N ILE A 108 9.43 10.00 9.24
CA ILE A 108 10.11 9.47 8.05
C ILE A 108 9.32 9.88 6.81
N ILE A 109 8.01 9.63 6.78
CA ILE A 109 7.12 9.99 5.66
C ILE A 109 7.29 11.47 5.28
N LYS A 110 7.33 12.36 6.28
CA LYS A 110 7.53 13.80 6.10
C LYS A 110 8.94 14.19 5.64
N ALA A 111 9.95 13.35 5.91
CA ALA A 111 11.32 13.61 5.50
C ALA A 111 11.61 13.15 4.06
N ILE A 112 10.75 12.33 3.48
CA ILE A 112 10.87 11.90 2.08
C ILE A 112 10.59 13.11 1.17
N PRO A 113 11.47 13.39 0.19
CA PRO A 113 11.25 14.47 -0.78
C PRO A 113 9.93 14.37 -1.54
N ASP A 114 9.28 15.50 -1.81
CA ASP A 114 8.00 15.58 -2.54
C ASP A 114 8.08 15.04 -3.98
N SER A 115 9.28 14.94 -4.55
CA SER A 115 9.52 14.33 -5.86
C SER A 115 9.30 12.81 -5.88
N ILE A 116 9.30 12.16 -4.71
CA ILE A 116 9.00 10.74 -4.55
C ILE A 116 7.51 10.58 -4.30
N VAL A 117 6.85 9.81 -5.16
CA VAL A 117 5.45 9.44 -5.01
C VAL A 117 5.36 8.37 -3.93
N GLN A 118 4.66 8.68 -2.85
CA GLN A 118 4.44 7.76 -1.74
C GLN A 118 3.02 7.19 -1.82
N MET A 119 2.89 5.88 -1.70
CA MET A 119 1.59 5.20 -1.61
C MET A 119 1.67 3.95 -0.74
N GLY A 120 0.55 3.46 -0.24
CA GLY A 120 0.56 2.20 0.52
C GLY A 120 -0.80 1.78 1.05
N PHE A 121 -0.80 0.63 1.71
CA PHE A 121 -1.95 0.10 2.45
C PHE A 121 -1.60 0.05 3.93
N THR A 122 -2.55 0.39 4.79
CA THR A 122 -2.36 0.29 6.24
C THR A 122 -3.67 -0.16 6.88
N ARG A 123 -3.60 -0.96 7.94
CA ARG A 123 -4.70 -1.26 8.86
C ARG A 123 -4.64 -0.35 10.09
N ASN A 124 -3.55 0.41 10.26
CA ASN A 124 -3.37 1.38 11.33
C ASN A 124 -4.19 2.66 11.07
N VAL A 125 -5.38 2.73 11.67
CA VAL A 125 -6.30 3.86 11.54
C VAL A 125 -5.63 5.19 11.93
N LYS A 126 -4.81 5.20 12.98
CA LYS A 126 -4.15 6.42 13.46
C LYS A 126 -3.15 6.97 12.44
N LEU A 127 -2.41 6.09 11.76
CA LEU A 127 -1.51 6.50 10.68
C LEU A 127 -2.31 6.97 9.46
N TRP A 128 -3.34 6.21 9.06
CA TRP A 128 -4.18 6.56 7.92
C TRP A 128 -4.83 7.94 8.07
N GLU A 129 -5.39 8.27 9.24
CA GLU A 129 -6.00 9.58 9.50
C GLU A 129 -5.02 10.74 9.25
N GLN A 130 -3.72 10.53 9.49
CA GLN A 130 -2.68 11.56 9.28
C GLN A 130 -2.22 11.67 7.81
N TYR A 131 -2.38 10.61 7.01
CA TYR A 131 -1.80 10.49 5.67
C TYR A 131 -2.77 9.84 4.68
N LYS A 132 -4.03 10.28 4.67
CA LYS A 132 -5.10 9.74 3.79
C LYS A 132 -4.81 9.86 2.29
N ASN A 133 -3.91 10.75 1.92
CA ASN A 133 -3.44 10.96 0.54
C ASN A 133 -2.32 10.00 0.13
N ILE A 134 -1.71 9.29 1.09
CA ILE A 134 -0.65 8.30 0.87
C ILE A 134 -1.24 6.88 1.04
N PHE A 135 -2.08 6.69 2.06
CA PHE A 135 -2.58 5.36 2.42
C PHE A 135 -4.03 5.14 2.05
N ALA A 136 -4.30 3.93 1.55
CA ALA A 136 -5.61 3.31 1.66
C ALA A 136 -5.74 2.59 3.01
N LEU A 137 -6.86 2.77 3.70
CA LEU A 137 -7.16 2.03 4.92
C LEU A 137 -7.73 0.65 4.56
N THR A 138 -7.00 -0.40 4.91
CA THR A 138 -7.47 -1.77 4.76
C THR A 138 -8.48 -2.11 5.86
N ILE A 139 -9.71 -2.44 5.46
CA ILE A 139 -10.83 -2.77 6.35
C ILE A 139 -11.45 -4.12 5.92
N GLU A 140 -12.07 -4.83 6.87
CA GLU A 140 -12.79 -6.09 6.60
C GLU A 140 -14.28 -5.87 6.30
N ASP A 141 -14.80 -4.68 6.62
CA ASP A 141 -16.22 -4.36 6.59
C ASP A 141 -16.39 -2.95 6.02
N ILE A 142 -17.18 -2.85 4.95
CA ILE A 142 -17.46 -1.60 4.24
C ILE A 142 -18.15 -0.56 5.13
N GLU A 143 -18.90 -0.99 6.16
CA GLU A 143 -19.53 -0.06 7.10
C GLU A 143 -18.48 0.79 7.85
N LYS A 144 -17.23 0.31 7.98
CA LYS A 144 -16.12 1.10 8.57
C LYS A 144 -15.70 2.31 7.72
N ALA A 145 -16.03 2.30 6.43
CA ALA A 145 -15.78 3.40 5.49
C ALA A 145 -16.93 4.41 5.41
N LYS A 146 -18.12 4.06 5.93
CA LYS A 146 -19.31 4.88 5.87
C LYS A 146 -19.08 6.24 6.54
N ASN A 147 -19.45 7.31 5.84
CA ASN A 147 -19.30 8.70 6.29
C ASN A 147 -17.85 9.15 6.59
N LYS A 148 -16.83 8.39 6.17
CA LYS A 148 -15.42 8.76 6.36
C LYS A 148 -14.79 9.13 5.05
N GLU A 149 -14.08 10.24 5.03
CA GLU A 149 -13.32 10.68 3.86
C GLU A 149 -12.00 9.93 3.74
N GLY A 150 -11.67 9.51 2.51
CA GLY A 150 -10.39 8.90 2.16
C GLY A 150 -10.56 7.69 1.24
N LEU A 151 -9.47 6.92 1.11
CA LEU A 151 -9.43 5.68 0.36
C LEU A 151 -9.43 4.48 1.31
N PHE A 152 -10.20 3.47 0.95
CA PHE A 152 -10.32 2.21 1.68
C PHE A 152 -10.01 1.05 0.75
N SER A 153 -9.52 -0.04 1.33
CA SER A 153 -9.21 -1.29 0.65
C SER A 153 -9.91 -2.43 1.38
N ILE A 154 -10.66 -3.27 0.69
CA ILE A 154 -11.27 -4.47 1.26
C ILE A 154 -10.67 -5.69 0.56
N PRO A 155 -9.97 -6.57 1.30
CA PRO A 155 -9.38 -7.76 0.73
C PRO A 155 -10.46 -8.81 0.38
N ASN A 156 -10.37 -9.38 -0.82
CA ASN A 156 -11.01 -10.63 -1.19
C ASN A 156 -9.98 -11.76 -1.09
N TYR A 157 -9.98 -12.45 0.05
CA TYR A 157 -9.03 -13.52 0.35
C TYR A 157 -9.16 -14.75 -0.56
N VAL A 158 -10.35 -14.99 -1.14
CA VAL A 158 -10.57 -16.12 -2.07
C VAL A 158 -9.92 -15.82 -3.42
N GLU A 159 -10.05 -14.60 -3.89
CA GLU A 159 -9.50 -14.18 -5.19
C GLU A 159 -8.05 -13.68 -5.10
N GLY A 160 -7.51 -13.48 -3.89
CA GLY A 160 -6.15 -12.98 -3.69
C GLY A 160 -5.95 -11.51 -4.11
N VAL A 161 -7.01 -10.70 -4.04
CA VAL A 161 -7.04 -9.30 -4.51
C VAL A 161 -7.61 -8.39 -3.43
N SER A 162 -7.44 -7.08 -3.56
CA SER A 162 -8.15 -6.09 -2.76
C SER A 162 -8.94 -5.13 -3.63
N VAL A 163 -10.15 -4.79 -3.18
CA VAL A 163 -11.05 -3.86 -3.87
C VAL A 163 -10.95 -2.48 -3.21
N MET A 164 -10.79 -1.45 -4.03
CA MET A 164 -10.66 -0.06 -3.57
C MET A 164 -12.00 0.67 -3.52
N TYR A 165 -12.22 1.46 -2.46
CA TYR A 165 -13.45 2.20 -2.22
C TYR A 165 -13.19 3.65 -1.77
N SER A 166 -14.14 4.54 -2.08
CA SER A 166 -14.26 5.85 -1.43
C SER A 166 -15.73 6.17 -1.18
N SER A 167 -16.01 6.83 -0.06
CA SER A 167 -17.37 7.22 0.35
C SER A 167 -17.91 8.45 -0.39
N LYS A 168 -17.02 9.27 -0.97
CA LYS A 168 -17.37 10.56 -1.61
C LYS A 168 -17.56 10.50 -3.12
N TYR A 169 -17.06 9.45 -3.76
CA TYR A 169 -17.17 9.24 -5.19
C TYR A 169 -17.20 7.74 -5.45
N THR A 170 -18.11 7.28 -6.31
CA THR A 170 -18.26 5.88 -6.66
C THR A 170 -17.06 5.46 -7.52
N VAL A 171 -15.98 5.01 -6.87
CA VAL A 171 -14.94 4.23 -7.56
C VAL A 171 -15.53 2.84 -7.76
N ARG A 172 -15.88 2.48 -8.99
CA ARG A 172 -16.09 1.06 -9.32
C ARG A 172 -14.70 0.44 -9.30
N GLY A 173 -14.45 -0.32 -8.24
CA GLY A 173 -13.12 -0.69 -7.77
C GLY A 173 -12.27 -1.34 -8.84
N GLY A 174 -10.99 -0.95 -8.85
CA GLY A 174 -9.98 -1.83 -9.42
C GLY A 174 -9.63 -2.93 -8.42
N TYR A 175 -9.46 -4.17 -8.89
CA TYR A 175 -8.89 -5.24 -8.07
C TYR A 175 -7.38 -5.07 -8.06
N CYS A 176 -6.79 -4.62 -6.96
CA CYS A 176 -5.35 -4.57 -6.83
C CYS A 176 -4.85 -5.78 -6.02
N GLY A 177 -4.19 -6.70 -6.72
CA GLY A 177 -3.38 -7.76 -6.14
C GLY A 177 -1.89 -7.40 -6.16
N SER A 178 -1.05 -8.30 -5.65
CA SER A 178 0.42 -8.14 -5.63
C SER A 178 1.07 -8.09 -7.01
N LEU A 179 0.37 -8.53 -8.07
CA LEU A 179 0.89 -8.60 -9.44
C LEU A 179 0.12 -7.71 -10.43
N THR A 180 -1.14 -7.37 -10.15
CA THR A 180 -2.03 -6.74 -11.13
C THR A 180 -3.08 -5.88 -10.46
N CYS A 181 -3.33 -4.67 -10.99
CA CYS A 181 -4.63 -4.04 -10.82
C CYS A 181 -5.53 -4.39 -12.01
N ARG A 182 -6.80 -4.71 -11.77
CA ARG A 182 -7.80 -4.93 -12.82
C ARG A 182 -8.77 -3.77 -12.82
N ASP A 183 -9.15 -3.24 -13.97
CA ASP A 183 -10.24 -2.27 -14.09
C ASP A 183 -11.53 -3.00 -14.51
N PHE A 184 -12.68 -2.51 -14.07
CA PHE A 184 -13.99 -2.98 -14.55
C PHE A 184 -14.61 -1.92 -15.45
N VAL A 185 -14.26 -1.98 -16.73
CA VAL A 185 -15.06 -1.33 -17.78
C VAL A 185 -15.99 -2.38 -18.37
N ASP A 186 -17.30 -2.16 -18.26
CA ASP A 186 -18.35 -2.97 -18.89
C ASP A 186 -18.42 -4.47 -18.52
N SER A 187 -18.06 -4.83 -17.28
CA SER A 187 -18.15 -6.20 -16.75
C SER A 187 -17.31 -7.24 -17.49
N LYS A 188 -16.42 -6.82 -18.40
CA LYS A 188 -15.47 -7.69 -19.10
C LYS A 188 -14.07 -7.49 -18.52
N LEU A 189 -13.40 -8.62 -18.30
CA LEU A 189 -12.01 -8.67 -17.86
C LEU A 189 -11.10 -8.29 -19.04
N GLU A 190 -10.68 -7.03 -19.12
CA GLU A 190 -9.63 -6.64 -20.04
C GLU A 190 -8.61 -5.73 -19.34
N HIS A 191 -7.34 -6.09 -19.52
CA HIS A 191 -6.10 -5.39 -19.16
C HIS A 191 -5.50 -5.59 -17.76
N PHE A 192 -4.20 -5.90 -17.79
CA PHE A 192 -3.27 -5.86 -16.68
C PHE A 192 -2.90 -4.40 -16.42
N VAL A 193 -3.46 -3.80 -15.39
CA VAL A 193 -3.19 -2.42 -15.05
C VAL A 193 -2.09 -2.37 -13.99
N ASN A 194 -0.93 -1.84 -14.36
CA ASN A 194 0.07 -1.42 -13.40
C ASN A 194 -0.35 -0.03 -12.87
N CYS A 195 -0.55 0.13 -11.56
CA CYS A 195 -0.84 1.42 -10.92
C CYS A 195 0.10 2.56 -11.40
N LYS A 196 1.35 2.22 -11.73
CA LYS A 196 2.37 3.13 -12.27
C LYS A 196 2.07 3.62 -13.69
N VAL A 197 1.44 2.80 -14.53
CA VAL A 197 1.04 3.15 -15.90
C VAL A 197 -0.21 4.05 -15.87
N CYS A 198 -1.15 3.74 -15.00
CA CYS A 198 -2.34 4.57 -14.73
C CYS A 198 -2.01 5.98 -14.21
N TYR A 199 -1.05 6.06 -13.30
CA TYR A 199 -0.50 7.32 -12.83
C TYR A 199 0.21 8.12 -13.94
N LYS A 200 0.99 7.45 -14.81
CA LYS A 200 1.72 8.10 -15.92
C LYS A 200 0.82 8.55 -17.08
N LEU A 201 -0.22 7.79 -17.42
CA LEU A 201 -1.07 8.04 -18.59
C LEU A 201 -2.32 8.90 -18.29
N LYS A 202 -2.57 9.27 -17.03
CA LYS A 202 -3.73 10.07 -16.60
C LYS A 202 -5.08 9.46 -17.02
N THR A 203 -5.16 8.15 -17.14
CA THR A 203 -6.38 7.41 -17.48
C THR A 203 -6.64 6.36 -16.40
N GLY A 204 -7.41 6.76 -15.38
CA GLY A 204 -7.93 6.00 -14.20
C GLY A 204 -6.87 5.41 -13.27
N CYS A 205 -6.85 5.49 -11.94
CA CYS A 205 -7.76 6.02 -10.93
C CYS A 205 -7.60 7.54 -10.72
N PHE A 206 -8.75 8.21 -10.66
CA PHE A 206 -9.02 9.65 -10.50
C PHE A 206 -8.89 10.51 -11.76
N ASP A 207 -10.05 10.79 -12.36
CA ASP A 207 -10.27 12.04 -13.10
C ASP A 207 -11.12 12.97 -12.22
N LYS A 208 -10.63 14.19 -11.99
CA LYS A 208 -11.34 15.26 -11.30
C LYS A 208 -12.06 16.09 -12.36
N ARG A 209 -13.18 15.59 -12.89
CA ARG A 209 -14.09 16.44 -13.63
C ARG A 209 -15.03 17.16 -12.66
N PRO A 210 -15.20 18.49 -12.78
CA PRO A 210 -16.20 19.19 -11.99
C PRO A 210 -17.58 18.60 -12.27
N ILE A 211 -18.38 18.46 -11.21
CA ILE A 211 -19.78 18.06 -11.30
C ILE A 211 -20.50 19.13 -12.14
N SER A 212 -20.69 18.88 -13.43
CA SER A 212 -21.75 19.54 -14.18
C SER A 212 -23.03 18.76 -13.87
N ALA A 213 -23.92 19.43 -13.14
CA ALA A 213 -25.24 18.92 -12.79
C ALA A 213 -25.97 18.51 -14.08
N THR A 214 -26.06 17.20 -14.31
CA THR A 214 -26.99 16.68 -15.31
C THR A 214 -28.27 16.34 -14.57
N LYS A 215 -29.27 17.22 -14.72
CA LYS A 215 -30.64 16.98 -14.27
C LYS A 215 -31.10 15.65 -14.87
N VAL A 216 -31.46 14.70 -14.03
CA VAL A 216 -32.20 13.52 -14.48
C VAL A 216 -33.61 13.99 -14.82
N SER A 217 -33.88 14.11 -16.12
CA SER A 217 -35.23 14.29 -16.65
C SER A 217 -35.99 13.00 -16.46
N THR A 218 -36.97 13.01 -15.55
CA THR A 218 -38.03 12.00 -15.50
C THR A 218 -38.87 12.10 -16.77
N LYS A 219 -38.93 11.01 -17.53
CA LYS A 219 -40.10 10.61 -18.30
C LYS A 219 -40.39 9.16 -17.95
#